data_AF-A0A496XJT2-F1
#
_entry.id   AF-A0A496XJT2-F1
#
_cell.length_a   1.000
_cell.length_b   1.000
_cell.length_c   1.000
_cell.angle_alpha   90.00
_cell.angle_beta   90.00
_cell.angle_gamma   90.00
#
_symmetry.space_group_name_H-M   'P 1'
#
loop_
_entity.id
_entity.type
_entity.pdbx_description
1 polymer ?
#
loop_
_entity_poly.entity_id
_entity_poly.type
_entity_poly.pdbx_seq_one_letter_code
_entity_poly.pdbx_strand_id
1 'polypeptide(L)'
;MDDNERAVLEIESEKGERAKAAWDTFIEPFFVAKTEQLFGTFIALPTTKPEDLMLVKMQANALESLKDELQGHINTGKLASKAIKDEDDANRE
;
A
#
# COMPACT_ATOMS: atom_id res chain seq x y z
N MET A 1 -24.90 -8.92 -11.43
CA MET A 1 -24.71 -7.85 -10.44
C MET A 1 -25.85 -6.85 -10.61
N ASP A 2 -26.31 -6.23 -9.54
CA ASP A 2 -27.23 -5.08 -9.70
C ASP A 2 -26.46 -3.77 -9.94
N ASP A 3 -27.15 -2.73 -10.43
CA ASP A 3 -26.53 -1.45 -10.79
C ASP A 3 -25.83 -0.78 -9.59
N ASN A 4 -26.31 -1.04 -8.36
CA ASN A 4 -25.75 -0.45 -7.15
C ASN A 4 -24.45 -1.16 -6.73
N GLU A 5 -24.42 -2.50 -6.80
CA GLU A 5 -23.21 -3.30 -6.60
C GLU A 5 -22.13 -2.93 -7.61
N ARG A 6 -22.48 -2.75 -8.88
CA ARG A 6 -21.53 -2.33 -9.93
C ARG A 6 -20.94 -0.96 -9.64
N ALA A 7 -21.77 0.02 -9.28
CA ALA A 7 -21.32 1.37 -8.94
C ALA A 7 -20.34 1.36 -7.74
N VAL A 8 -20.58 0.52 -6.74
CA VAL A 8 -19.65 0.37 -5.59
C VAL A 8 -18.31 -0.20 -6.03
N LEU A 9 -18.31 -1.24 -6.88
CA LEU A 9 -17.07 -1.85 -7.37
C LEU A 9 -16.28 -0.89 -8.27
N GLU A 10 -16.95 -0.07 -9.08
CA GLU A 10 -16.30 0.95 -9.91
C GLU A 10 -15.58 1.99 -9.04
N ILE A 11 -16.23 2.45 -7.96
CA ILE A 11 -15.62 3.37 -6.99
C ILE A 11 -14.38 2.73 -6.32
N GLU A 12 -14.47 1.48 -5.88
CA GLU A 12 -13.34 0.80 -5.24
C GLU A 12 -12.19 0.54 -6.23
N SER A 13 -12.52 0.22 -7.49
CA SER A 13 -11.54 0.10 -8.57
C SER A 13 -10.80 1.42 -8.79
N GLU A 14 -11.52 2.54 -8.94
CA GLU A 14 -10.90 3.87 -9.10
C GLU A 14 -10.00 4.24 -7.92
N LYS A 15 -10.44 3.97 -6.69
CA LYS A 15 -9.63 4.23 -5.49
C LYS A 15 -8.32 3.43 -5.53
N GLY A 16 -8.39 2.14 -5.89
CA GLY A 16 -7.21 1.29 -6.00
C GLY A 16 -6.25 1.74 -7.10
N GLU A 17 -6.77 2.21 -8.24
CA GLU A 17 -5.95 2.76 -9.32
C GLU A 17 -5.22 4.04 -8.89
N ARG A 18 -5.92 4.97 -8.23
CA ARG A 18 -5.30 6.21 -7.71
C ARG A 18 -4.27 5.89 -6.63
N ALA A 19 -4.58 4.96 -5.72
CA ALA A 19 -3.64 4.50 -4.70
C ALA A 19 -2.39 3.88 -5.33
N LYS A 20 -2.56 3.08 -6.39
CA LYS A 20 -1.44 2.50 -7.14
C LYS A 20 -0.61 3.57 -7.85
N ALA A 21 -1.23 4.54 -8.49
CA ALA A 21 -0.51 5.64 -9.14
C ALA A 21 0.31 6.46 -8.12
N ALA A 22 -0.28 6.77 -6.96
CA ALA A 22 0.42 7.43 -5.86
C ALA A 22 1.58 6.58 -5.32
N TRP A 23 1.37 5.26 -5.21
CA TRP A 23 2.40 4.30 -4.80
C TRP A 23 3.61 4.35 -5.73
N ASP A 24 3.38 4.09 -7.02
CA ASP A 24 4.42 3.97 -8.03
C ASP A 24 5.17 5.31 -8.24
N THR A 25 4.50 6.45 -8.09
CA THR A 25 5.09 7.77 -8.41
C THR A 25 5.86 8.38 -7.24
N PHE A 26 5.38 8.21 -6.01
CA PHE A 26 5.88 8.97 -4.87
C PHE A 26 6.19 8.11 -3.65
N ILE A 27 5.27 7.23 -3.28
CA ILE A 27 5.36 6.53 -1.99
C ILE A 27 6.46 5.47 -2.02
N GLU A 28 6.56 4.67 -3.08
CA GLU A 28 7.60 3.65 -3.20
C GLU A 28 9.02 4.25 -3.16
N PRO A 29 9.36 5.29 -3.95
CA PRO A 29 10.65 5.96 -3.83
C PRO A 29 10.93 6.51 -2.43
N PHE A 30 9.93 7.10 -1.78
CA PHE A 30 10.06 7.59 -0.41
C PHE A 30 10.36 6.44 0.57
N PHE A 31 9.65 5.32 0.45
CA PHE A 31 9.82 4.15 1.30
C PHE A 31 11.21 3.55 1.19
N VAL A 32 11.72 3.40 -0.04
CA VAL A 32 13.08 2.90 -0.28
C VAL A 32 14.10 3.81 0.40
N ALA A 33 14.04 5.11 0.11
CA ALA A 33 14.98 6.09 0.69
C ALA A 33 14.90 6.13 2.22
N LYS A 34 13.69 6.05 2.80
CA LYS A 34 13.50 6.10 4.25
C LYS A 34 13.98 4.83 4.94
N THR A 35 13.76 3.67 4.32
CA THR A 35 14.23 2.38 4.83
C THR A 35 15.76 2.34 4.87
N GLU A 36 16.42 2.80 3.80
CA GLU A 36 17.88 2.92 3.76
C GLU A 36 18.41 3.87 4.85
N GLN A 37 17.75 5.02 5.05
CA GLN A 37 18.11 5.95 6.11
C GLN A 37 18.00 5.32 7.51
N LEU A 38 16.90 4.62 7.79
CA LEU A 38 16.67 3.95 9.07
C LEU A 38 17.70 2.84 9.32
N PHE A 39 18.00 2.06 8.28
CA PHE A 39 18.99 1.00 8.37
C PHE A 39 20.41 1.55 8.62
N GLY A 40 20.79 2.62 7.92
CA GLY A 40 22.06 3.31 8.17
C GLY A 40 22.14 3.88 9.60
N THR A 41 21.04 4.43 10.10
CA THR A 41 20.94 4.92 11.48
C THR A 41 21.10 3.79 12.48
N PHE A 42 20.46 2.64 12.25
CA PHE A 42 20.57 1.47 13.09
C PHE A 42 22.01 0.95 13.18
N ILE A 43 22.73 0.86 12.06
CA ILE A 43 24.14 0.44 12.03
C ILE A 43 25.05 1.41 12.78
N ALA A 44 24.79 2.72 12.64
CA ALA A 44 25.62 3.74 13.27
C ALA A 44 25.39 3.88 14.79
N LEU A 45 24.27 3.39 15.31
CA LEU A 45 23.93 3.50 16.73
C LEU A 45 24.67 2.46 17.58
N PRO A 46 25.33 2.88 18.68
CA PRO A 46 25.91 1.95 19.63
C PRO A 46 24.82 1.21 20.41
N THR A 47 25.05 -0.07 20.70
CA THR A 47 24.10 -0.93 21.44
C THR A 47 23.86 -0.49 22.88
N THR A 48 24.69 0.40 23.41
CA THR A 48 24.54 1.01 24.74
C THR A 48 23.46 2.10 24.79
N LYS A 49 22.83 2.44 23.65
CA LYS A 49 21.72 3.41 23.57
C LYS A 49 20.41 2.72 23.19
N PRO A 50 19.80 1.97 24.11
CA PRO A 50 18.60 1.18 23.83
C PRO A 50 17.38 2.02 23.44
N GLU A 51 17.26 3.25 23.97
CA GLU A 51 16.16 4.16 23.64
C GLU A 51 16.21 4.62 22.18
N ASP A 52 17.40 4.97 21.69
CA ASP A 52 17.61 5.38 20.29
C ASP A 52 17.34 4.21 19.34
N LEU A 53 17.79 2.99 19.70
CA LEU A 53 17.50 1.78 18.92
C LEU A 53 16.01 1.46 18.88
N MET A 54 15.30 1.65 20.01
CA MET A 54 13.86 1.47 20.07
C MET A 54 13.14 2.48 19.17
N LEU A 55 13.59 3.74 19.15
CA LEU A 55 13.02 4.76 18.29
C LEU A 55 13.15 4.40 16.81
N VAL A 56 14.33 3.92 16.38
CA VAL A 56 14.54 3.46 14.99
C VAL A 56 13.62 2.29 14.66
N LYS A 57 13.48 1.32 15.57
CA LYS A 57 12.55 0.20 15.40
C LYS A 57 11.10 0.66 15.25
N MET A 58 10.66 1.60 16.09
CA MET A 58 9.30 2.14 16.04
C MET A 58 9.02 2.84 14.69
N GLN A 59 9.99 3.60 14.18
CA GLN A 59 9.88 4.25 12.88
C GLN A 59 9.82 3.24 11.73
N ALA A 60 10.63 2.18 11.78
CA ALA A 60 10.60 1.10 10.80
C ALA A 60 9.26 0.36 10.79
N ASN A 61 8.70 0.06 11.97
CA ASN A 61 7.38 -0.56 12.09
C ASN A 61 6.27 0.34 11.55
N ALA A 62 6.30 1.64 11.87
CA ALA A 62 5.32 2.59 11.36
C ALA A 62 5.37 2.69 9.83
N LEU A 63 6.56 2.63 9.25
CA LEU A 63 6.75 2.59 7.81
C LEU A 63 6.08 1.35 7.22
N GLU A 64 6.38 0.15 7.72
CA GLU A 64 5.77 -1.09 7.20
C GLU A 64 4.23 -1.11 7.35
N SER A 65 3.69 -0.67 8.49
CA SER A 65 2.25 -0.55 8.69
C SER A 65 1.56 0.34 7.66
N LEU A 66 2.17 1.48 7.31
CA LEU A 66 1.64 2.37 6.28
C LEU A 66 1.65 1.71 4.89
N LYS A 67 2.69 0.93 4.58
CA LYS A 67 2.76 0.19 3.31
C LYS A 67 1.69 -0.89 3.24
N ASP A 68 1.47 -1.63 4.31
CA ASP A 68 0.42 -2.66 4.36
C ASP A 68 -0.97 -2.05 4.11
N GLU A 69 -1.27 -0.92 4.73
CA GLU A 69 -2.55 -0.20 4.54
C GLU A 69 -2.76 0.22 3.07
N LEU A 70 -1.74 0.82 2.46
CA LEU A 70 -1.80 1.26 1.06
C LEU A 70 -1.91 0.08 0.09
N GLN A 71 -1.17 -0.99 0.35
CA GLN A 71 -1.29 -2.23 -0.42
C GLN A 71 -2.69 -2.84 -0.27
N GLY A 72 -3.32 -2.72 0.89
CA GLY A 72 -4.72 -3.08 1.11
C GLY A 72 -5.66 -2.38 0.14
N HIS A 73 -5.58 -1.06 0.02
CA HIS A 73 -6.39 -0.28 -0.93
C HIS A 73 -6.15 -0.69 -2.39
N ILE A 74 -4.89 -0.88 -2.78
CA ILE A 74 -4.53 -1.30 -4.15
C ILE A 74 -5.12 -2.69 -4.44
N ASN A 75 -5.01 -3.62 -3.51
CA ASN A 75 -5.49 -4.99 -3.69
C ASN A 75 -7.02 -5.04 -3.73
N THR A 76 -7.71 -4.28 -2.88
CA THR A 76 -9.17 -4.16 -2.93
C THR A 76 -9.64 -3.64 -4.29
N GLY A 77 -9.02 -2.57 -4.82
CA GLY A 77 -9.40 -2.07 -6.14
C GLY A 77 -9.10 -3.04 -7.28
N LYS A 78 -7.99 -3.80 -7.22
CA LYS A 78 -7.70 -4.88 -8.18
C LYS A 78 -8.78 -5.97 -8.16
N LEU A 79 -9.25 -6.35 -6.97
CA LEU A 79 -10.33 -7.34 -6.82
C LEU A 79 -11.64 -6.79 -7.39
N ALA A 80 -11.96 -5.53 -7.14
CA ALA A 80 -13.15 -4.89 -7.68
C ALA A 80 -13.11 -4.80 -9.22
N SER A 81 -11.99 -4.38 -9.79
CA SER A 81 -11.75 -4.36 -11.24
C SER A 81 -11.92 -5.75 -11.86
N LYS A 82 -11.37 -6.78 -11.20
CA LYS A 82 -11.51 -8.17 -11.65
C LYS A 82 -12.97 -8.63 -11.63
N ALA A 83 -13.71 -8.33 -10.57
CA ALA A 83 -15.12 -8.71 -10.45
C ALA A 83 -15.99 -8.10 -11.54
N ILE A 84 -15.77 -6.82 -11.89
CA ILE A 84 -16.46 -6.16 -13.01
C ILE A 84 -16.12 -6.85 -14.34
N LYS A 85 -14.83 -7.15 -14.56
CA LYS A 85 -14.38 -7.79 -15.79
C LYS A 85 -14.95 -9.20 -15.96
N ASP A 86 -14.92 -10.01 -14.90
CA ASP A 86 -15.44 -11.38 -14.92
C ASP A 86 -16.95 -11.39 -15.24
N GLU A 87 -17.71 -10.39 -14.76
CA GLU A 87 -19.13 -10.21 -15.14
C GLU A 87 -19.30 -9.77 -16.60
N ASP A 88 -18.53 -8.78 -17.05
CA ASP A 88 -18.61 -8.28 -18.43
C ASP A 88 -18.28 -9.39 -19.46
N ASP A 89 -17.34 -10.28 -19.13
CA ASP A 89 -17.00 -11.43 -19.95
C ASP A 89 -18.12 -12.50 -19.91
N ALA A 90 -18.72 -12.77 -18.74
CA ALA A 90 -19.85 -13.70 -18.63
C ALA A 90 -21.12 -13.23 -19.37
N ASN A 91 -21.35 -11.92 -19.50
CA ASN A 91 -22.48 -11.36 -20.22
C ASN A 91 -22.28 -11.31 -21.76
N ARG A 92 -21.08 -11.63 -22.25
CA ARG A 92 -20.74 -11.66 -23.69
C ARG A 92 -20.87 -13.05 -24.32
N GLU A 93 -20.98 -14.10 -23.50
CA GLU A 93 -21.22 -15.49 -23.90
C GLU A 93 -22.72 -15.79 -24.01
#